data_AF-A0A5F2C3N9-F1
#
_entry.id   AF-A0A5F2C3N9-F1
#
_cell.length_a   1.000
_cell.length_b   1.000
_cell.length_c   1.000
_cell.angle_alpha   90.00
_cell.angle_beta   90.00
_cell.angle_gamma   90.00
#
_symmetry.space_group_name_H-M   'P 1'
#
loop_
_entity.id
_entity.type
_entity.pdbx_description
1 polymer ?
#
loop_
_entity_poly.entity_id
_entity_poly.type
_entity_poly.pdbx_seq_one_letter_code
_entity_poly.pdbx_strand_id
1 'polypeptide(L)'
;MFGKFFPFLGILGVLFSSSISANSLISTESGSFSPNWDGVSDILRFKIQTSSLPKLQDWELTIRSASGETVRKFEAGKIRKKGFTIFSDENEFASEDIYLPSILEWDGENENGTPVGDGYYTYQLFLLTTNKERILSEESTFYLDARPPKVEANCKTKLLLSEDRNLSKIIIQQKTSGESADMFIGEFLDFEGRSLKAYTWRNREVPYQLVWDGTDSNGRIVPPGLYTYKLTGRDPAGNESIDKIENLTVKNESSGVDLNIEGDLFPSDPNNPLNRIKFNSYVSSKLKSDSYELEIFKNEAKEDNLVFSQKSLGEPPAELNWEPKNKENKSLGPGIYFYRLTVYNRYDKYTSVPKKFQLSDQKPKFSYDISPGGFTPDGDWQKDLVEIRLRSKGLPIVSWKINIMESYYDGDKQEERIVRSWNGTGNGPEKLIWYGLDDQGRRIGSLAELRFVLSYKDIFGGEEELELGDIKTDILVVKEKEGFRFSVPNRIYEDKWWTLPSKLKSVLNKFPGYKAELQIHTSHRGDDEYNLRASEEKAKKVFQSLFGKDYEFGRYRYRGYGETLPLIPGNGAYEVDRNERVDFFLSVGK
;
A
#
# COMPACT_ATOMS: atom_id res chain seq x y z
N MET A 1 81.67 11.85 29.07
CA MET A 1 80.55 12.43 28.29
C MET A 1 80.16 11.40 27.24
N PHE A 2 79.27 10.47 27.60
CA PHE A 2 78.95 9.27 26.81
C PHE A 2 77.75 9.56 25.89
N GLY A 3 77.99 9.68 24.59
CA GLY A 3 76.94 9.74 23.57
C GLY A 3 76.59 8.34 23.07
N LYS A 4 75.36 7.90 23.31
CA LYS A 4 74.84 6.58 22.89
C LYS A 4 74.31 6.61 21.46
N PHE A 5 74.70 5.59 20.71
CA PHE A 5 74.13 5.12 19.44
C PHE A 5 72.63 4.83 19.55
N PHE A 6 71.89 5.13 18.48
CA PHE A 6 70.65 4.44 18.09
C PHE A 6 70.67 4.21 16.57
N PRO A 7 70.52 2.96 16.08
CA PRO A 7 70.42 2.68 14.66
C PRO A 7 68.97 2.85 14.17
N PHE A 8 68.86 3.36 12.94
CA PHE A 8 67.63 3.41 12.15
C PHE A 8 67.12 1.99 11.91
N LEU A 9 65.91 1.67 12.39
CA LEU A 9 65.18 0.46 12.01
C LEU A 9 64.10 0.86 11.01
N GLY A 10 64.22 0.38 9.78
CA GLY A 10 63.21 0.57 8.73
C GLY A 10 61.89 -0.09 9.13
N ILE A 11 60.82 0.70 9.20
CA ILE A 11 59.46 0.19 9.36
C ILE A 11 59.01 -0.27 7.97
N LEU A 12 59.05 -1.58 7.78
CA LEU A 12 58.39 -2.28 6.68
C LEU A 12 56.87 -2.04 6.85
N GLY A 13 56.28 -1.24 5.97
CA GLY A 13 54.84 -1.02 5.94
C GLY A 13 54.13 -2.31 5.57
N VAL A 14 53.52 -2.96 6.56
CA VAL A 14 52.56 -4.04 6.34
C VAL A 14 51.28 -3.39 5.82
N LEU A 15 51.08 -3.41 4.51
CA LEU A 15 49.78 -3.16 3.91
C LEU A 15 48.88 -4.35 4.29
N PHE A 16 48.03 -4.16 5.29
CA PHE A 16 46.92 -5.06 5.53
C PHE A 16 45.92 -4.88 4.39
N SER A 17 45.95 -5.79 3.41
CA SER A 17 44.79 -6.05 2.58
C SER A 17 43.74 -6.73 3.46
N SER A 18 42.79 -5.97 3.98
CA SER A 18 41.60 -6.54 4.61
C SER A 18 40.82 -7.26 3.51
N SER A 19 40.92 -8.59 3.49
CA SER A 19 39.95 -9.43 2.80
C SER A 19 38.58 -9.14 3.40
N ILE A 20 37.65 -8.61 2.60
CA ILE A 20 36.25 -8.50 2.96
C ILE A 20 35.73 -9.94 3.11
N SER A 21 35.57 -10.39 4.35
CA SER A 21 34.86 -11.64 4.63
C SER A 21 33.38 -11.44 4.27
N ALA A 22 32.77 -12.41 3.58
CA ALA A 22 31.43 -12.37 2.97
C ALA A 22 30.24 -12.16 3.94
N ASN A 23 30.47 -11.88 5.22
CA ASN A 23 29.39 -11.65 6.19
C ASN A 23 28.82 -10.23 6.03
N SER A 24 27.63 -10.19 5.42
CA SER A 24 26.63 -9.11 5.39
C SER A 24 26.83 -7.92 4.43
N LEU A 25 27.13 -8.15 3.14
CA LEU A 25 26.99 -7.11 2.10
C LEU A 25 25.56 -6.55 1.98
N ILE A 26 24.58 -7.40 2.27
CA ILE A 26 23.16 -7.11 2.20
C ILE A 26 22.46 -7.80 3.39
N SER A 27 21.40 -7.18 3.91
CA SER A 27 20.56 -7.73 4.97
C SER A 27 19.13 -7.21 4.86
N THR A 28 18.18 -7.91 5.47
CA THR A 28 16.79 -7.46 5.58
C THR A 28 16.48 -7.00 7.00
N GLU A 29 15.48 -6.13 7.17
CA GLU A 29 15.04 -5.68 8.51
C GLU A 29 14.31 -6.79 9.30
N SER A 30 13.69 -7.72 8.57
CA SER A 30 12.93 -8.85 9.10
C SER A 30 13.21 -10.11 8.27
N GLY A 31 13.02 -11.27 8.89
CA GLY A 31 13.03 -12.57 8.21
C GLY A 31 11.70 -12.92 7.55
N SER A 32 10.67 -12.08 7.74
CA SER A 32 9.34 -12.23 7.14
C SER A 32 8.67 -10.90 6.88
N PHE A 33 7.76 -10.87 5.91
CA PHE A 33 6.93 -9.69 5.61
C PHE A 33 5.59 -10.13 5.01
N SER A 34 4.59 -9.25 5.07
CA SER A 34 3.22 -9.52 4.65
C SER A 34 2.70 -8.42 3.72
N PRO A 35 2.79 -8.59 2.39
CA PRO A 35 2.32 -7.58 1.44
C PRO A 35 0.80 -7.63 1.26
N ASN A 36 0.04 -7.35 2.32
CA ASN A 36 -1.43 -7.38 2.32
C ASN A 36 -2.08 -5.97 2.33
N TRP A 37 -1.24 -4.92 2.42
CA TRP A 37 -1.59 -3.50 2.43
C TRP A 37 -2.38 -3.04 3.66
N ASP A 38 -2.18 -3.71 4.80
CA ASP A 38 -2.80 -3.35 6.08
C ASP A 38 -1.97 -2.34 6.91
N GLY A 39 -0.77 -1.99 6.44
CA GLY A 39 0.17 -1.08 7.09
C GLY A 39 1.22 -1.79 7.95
N VAL A 40 1.16 -3.12 8.09
CA VAL A 40 2.04 -3.92 8.94
C VAL A 40 2.93 -4.82 8.08
N SER A 41 4.22 -4.44 7.99
CA SER A 41 5.24 -5.24 7.28
C SER A 41 4.92 -5.48 5.79
N ASP A 42 4.26 -4.52 5.12
CA ASP A 42 3.91 -4.60 3.69
C ASP A 42 5.12 -4.60 2.74
N ILE A 43 6.22 -3.98 3.17
CA ILE A 43 7.40 -3.73 2.33
C ILE A 43 8.63 -4.37 2.96
N LEU A 44 9.31 -5.21 2.19
CA LEU A 44 10.62 -5.75 2.56
C LEU A 44 11.73 -4.76 2.16
N ARG A 45 12.58 -4.39 3.11
CA ARG A 45 13.73 -3.50 2.88
C ARG A 45 15.04 -4.26 2.89
N PHE A 46 15.77 -4.19 1.78
CA PHE A 46 17.12 -4.68 1.63
C PHE A 46 18.11 -3.56 1.95
N LYS A 47 18.84 -3.69 3.05
CA LYS A 47 19.92 -2.78 3.46
C LYS A 47 21.24 -3.25 2.88
N ILE A 48 21.84 -2.43 2.03
CA ILE A 48 23.09 -2.74 1.32
C ILE A 48 24.21 -1.90 1.93
N GLN A 49 25.32 -2.54 2.29
CA GLN A 49 26.50 -1.87 2.84
C GLN A 49 27.34 -1.26 1.70
N THR A 50 27.30 0.07 1.56
CA THR A 50 27.95 0.78 0.45
C THR A 50 29.26 1.49 0.84
N SER A 51 29.50 1.74 2.13
CA SER A 51 30.56 2.64 2.63
C SER A 51 32.01 2.18 2.39
N SER A 52 32.22 0.94 1.98
CA SER A 52 33.55 0.35 1.74
C SER A 52 33.67 -0.37 0.40
N LEU A 53 32.70 -0.18 -0.51
CA LEU A 53 32.72 -0.87 -1.79
C LEU A 53 33.72 -0.22 -2.77
N PRO A 54 34.49 -1.03 -3.52
CA PRO A 54 35.28 -0.53 -4.63
C PRO A 54 34.37 0.03 -5.73
N LYS A 55 34.94 0.75 -6.70
CA LYS A 55 34.19 1.20 -7.87
C LYS A 55 33.54 0.02 -8.59
N LEU A 56 32.23 0.10 -8.77
CA LEU A 56 31.41 -0.94 -9.38
C LEU A 56 31.34 -0.76 -10.90
N GLN A 57 31.38 -1.89 -11.61
CA GLN A 57 31.09 -2.04 -13.03
C GLN A 57 29.68 -2.60 -13.29
N ASP A 58 29.09 -3.35 -12.35
CA ASP A 58 27.70 -3.81 -12.41
C ASP A 58 27.22 -4.23 -11.02
N TRP A 59 25.91 -4.29 -10.82
CA TRP A 59 25.32 -4.96 -9.67
C TRP A 59 23.96 -5.57 -10.02
N GLU A 60 23.62 -6.65 -9.33
CA GLU A 60 22.37 -7.36 -9.49
C GLU A 60 21.93 -7.95 -8.16
N LEU A 61 20.72 -7.61 -7.70
CA LEU A 61 20.03 -8.30 -6.62
C LEU A 61 18.96 -9.21 -7.24
N THR A 62 19.10 -10.51 -7.07
CA THR A 62 18.11 -11.49 -7.53
C THR A 62 17.28 -11.97 -6.35
N ILE A 63 15.96 -12.05 -6.52
CA ILE A 63 15.03 -12.72 -5.61
C ILE A 63 14.52 -13.97 -6.32
N ARG A 64 14.57 -15.12 -5.63
CA ARG A 64 14.16 -16.42 -6.18
C ARG A 64 13.14 -17.09 -5.28
N SER A 65 12.21 -17.82 -5.89
CA SER A 65 11.27 -18.69 -5.16
C SER A 65 11.99 -19.95 -4.65
N ALA A 66 11.33 -20.73 -3.79
CA ALA A 66 11.83 -22.01 -3.31
C ALA A 66 12.15 -23.04 -4.43
N SER A 67 11.57 -22.89 -5.63
CA SER A 67 11.91 -23.74 -6.80
C SER A 67 13.18 -23.30 -7.53
N GLY A 68 13.75 -22.15 -7.15
CA GLY A 68 14.91 -21.53 -7.80
C GLY A 68 14.57 -20.61 -8.96
N GLU A 69 13.27 -20.38 -9.25
CA GLU A 69 12.82 -19.45 -10.28
C GLU A 69 13.04 -17.99 -9.84
N THR A 70 13.61 -17.16 -10.72
CA THR A 70 13.76 -15.72 -10.47
C THR A 70 12.40 -15.04 -10.55
N VAL A 71 11.98 -14.45 -9.44
CA VAL A 71 10.69 -13.73 -9.36
C VAL A 71 10.85 -12.23 -9.57
N ARG A 72 11.96 -11.67 -9.07
CA ARG A 72 12.28 -10.25 -9.18
C ARG A 72 13.79 -10.06 -9.23
N LYS A 73 14.22 -9.06 -9.96
CA LYS A 73 15.60 -8.67 -10.11
C LYS A 73 15.70 -7.15 -10.09
N PHE A 74 16.66 -6.66 -9.32
CA PHE A 74 17.08 -5.27 -9.35
C PHE A 74 18.49 -5.22 -9.91
N GLU A 75 18.75 -4.35 -10.87
CA GLU A 75 20.06 -4.28 -11.53
C GLU A 75 20.51 -2.86 -11.80
N ALA A 76 21.82 -2.67 -11.92
CA ALA A 76 22.42 -1.38 -12.21
C ALA A 76 21.93 -0.76 -13.53
N GLY A 77 21.66 0.54 -13.50
CA GLY A 77 21.54 1.36 -14.68
C GLY A 77 22.86 1.42 -15.43
N LYS A 78 22.93 0.80 -16.62
CA LYS A 78 24.19 0.71 -17.39
C LYS A 78 24.41 1.95 -18.26
N ILE A 79 24.31 3.14 -17.68
CA ILE A 79 24.68 4.39 -18.35
C ILE A 79 26.20 4.52 -18.32
N ARG A 80 26.83 4.72 -19.49
CA ARG A 80 28.28 4.92 -19.60
C ARG A 80 28.56 6.22 -20.32
N LYS A 81 29.39 7.10 -19.76
CA LYS A 81 29.81 8.34 -20.43
C LYS A 81 31.14 8.11 -21.14
N LYS A 82 31.24 8.56 -22.39
CA LYS A 82 32.54 8.69 -23.07
C LYS A 82 33.04 10.11 -22.87
N GLY A 83 34.21 10.27 -22.27
CA GLY A 83 34.87 11.57 -22.10
C GLY A 83 35.46 12.06 -23.43
N PHE A 84 35.54 13.38 -23.60
CA PHE A 84 36.31 13.97 -24.69
C PHE A 84 37.73 14.23 -24.18
N THR A 85 38.64 13.28 -24.42
CA THR A 85 40.06 13.41 -24.08
C THR A 85 40.88 13.47 -25.36
N ILE A 86 41.74 14.49 -25.47
CA ILE A 86 42.58 14.75 -26.66
C ILE A 86 43.75 13.74 -26.75
N PHE A 87 44.03 12.98 -25.68
CA PHE A 87 45.24 12.15 -25.54
C PHE A 87 45.02 10.78 -24.86
N SER A 88 43.86 10.15 -25.00
CA SER A 88 43.68 8.73 -24.60
C SER A 88 42.95 7.94 -25.68
N ASP A 89 43.15 6.62 -25.67
CA ASP A 89 42.56 5.67 -26.63
C ASP A 89 41.08 5.97 -26.86
N GLU A 90 40.66 6.12 -28.12
CA GLU A 90 39.29 6.47 -28.51
C GLU A 90 38.23 5.43 -28.06
N ASN A 91 38.66 4.32 -27.43
CA ASN A 91 37.85 3.22 -26.93
C ASN A 91 37.66 3.20 -25.41
N GLU A 92 38.26 4.13 -24.65
CA GLU A 92 38.06 4.19 -23.20
C GLU A 92 36.78 4.97 -22.83
N PHE A 93 35.75 4.23 -22.41
CA PHE A 93 34.60 4.82 -21.72
C PHE A 93 35.03 5.21 -20.31
N ALA A 94 34.72 6.45 -19.89
CA ALA A 94 34.79 6.76 -18.47
C ALA A 94 33.70 5.92 -17.78
N SER A 95 34.11 5.06 -16.85
CA SER A 95 33.16 4.40 -15.96
C SER A 95 32.42 5.50 -15.20
N GLU A 96 31.15 5.72 -15.53
CA GLU A 96 30.29 6.49 -14.64
C GLU A 96 30.15 5.69 -13.35
N ASP A 97 30.16 6.38 -12.20
CA ASP A 97 30.00 5.73 -10.91
C ASP A 97 28.61 5.09 -10.90
N ILE A 98 28.57 3.76 -11.03
CA ILE A 98 27.32 3.02 -10.94
C ILE A 98 26.74 3.25 -9.56
N TYR A 99 25.56 3.85 -9.53
CA TYR A 99 24.85 4.11 -8.29
C TYR A 99 24.26 2.80 -7.78
N LEU A 100 24.63 2.43 -6.56
CA LEU A 100 24.05 1.34 -5.79
C LEU A 100 23.30 1.96 -4.61
N PRO A 101 21.96 1.89 -4.59
CA PRO A 101 21.21 2.41 -3.46
C PRO A 101 21.53 1.65 -2.17
N SER A 102 21.60 2.36 -1.05
CA SER A 102 21.82 1.74 0.27
C SER A 102 20.59 0.98 0.78
N ILE A 103 19.40 1.26 0.21
CA ILE A 103 18.14 0.60 0.54
C ILE A 103 17.40 0.31 -0.77
N LEU A 104 17.00 -0.94 -0.96
CA LEU A 104 16.01 -1.33 -1.97
C LEU A 104 14.75 -1.79 -1.25
N GLU A 105 13.59 -1.38 -1.74
CA GLU A 105 12.29 -1.77 -1.21
C GLU A 105 11.60 -2.73 -2.18
N TRP A 106 10.86 -3.68 -1.64
CA TRP A 106 10.08 -4.63 -2.43
C TRP A 106 8.75 -4.92 -1.76
N ASP A 107 7.69 -4.90 -2.55
CA ASP A 107 6.28 -5.04 -2.16
C ASP A 107 5.71 -6.43 -2.47
N GLY A 108 6.57 -7.41 -2.78
CA GLY A 108 6.11 -8.76 -3.08
C GLY A 108 5.61 -8.95 -4.52
N GLU A 109 5.88 -8.02 -5.43
CA GLU A 109 5.51 -8.17 -6.84
C GLU A 109 6.64 -8.75 -7.71
N ASN A 110 6.30 -9.60 -8.68
CA ASN A 110 7.28 -10.07 -9.67
C ASN A 110 7.61 -8.99 -10.72
N GLU A 111 8.43 -9.33 -11.73
CA GLU A 111 8.80 -8.44 -12.85
C GLU A 111 7.59 -7.84 -13.61
N ASN A 112 6.48 -8.56 -13.66
CA ASN A 112 5.27 -8.13 -14.36
C ASN A 112 4.32 -7.30 -13.47
N GLY A 113 4.74 -6.98 -12.24
CA GLY A 113 3.90 -6.25 -11.28
C GLY A 113 2.75 -7.09 -10.72
N THR A 114 2.84 -8.42 -10.77
CA THR A 114 1.85 -9.32 -10.16
C THR A 114 2.33 -9.81 -8.79
N PRO A 115 1.49 -9.81 -7.74
CA PRO A 115 1.88 -10.33 -6.42
C PRO A 115 2.32 -11.80 -6.51
N VAL A 116 3.42 -12.13 -5.84
CA VAL A 116 3.88 -13.51 -5.71
C VAL A 116 3.13 -14.23 -4.58
N GLY A 117 3.06 -15.56 -4.64
CA GLY A 117 2.40 -16.36 -3.61
C GLY A 117 3.20 -16.47 -2.31
N ASP A 118 2.54 -16.91 -1.24
CA ASP A 118 3.21 -17.14 0.05
C ASP A 118 4.24 -18.27 -0.04
N GLY A 119 5.32 -18.14 0.73
CA GLY A 119 6.35 -19.14 0.83
C GLY A 119 7.73 -18.60 1.16
N TYR A 120 8.72 -19.50 1.08
CA TYR A 120 10.12 -19.15 1.26
C TYR A 120 10.72 -18.63 -0.03
N TYR A 121 11.49 -17.55 0.09
CA TYR A 121 12.22 -16.92 -0.97
C TYR A 121 13.68 -16.73 -0.57
N THR A 122 14.57 -16.76 -1.55
CA THR A 122 15.98 -16.41 -1.35
C THR A 122 16.33 -15.12 -2.06
N TYR A 123 17.31 -14.39 -1.52
CA TYR A 123 17.90 -13.25 -2.20
C TYR A 123 19.42 -13.35 -2.19
N GLN A 124 20.03 -12.81 -3.24
CA GLN A 124 21.48 -12.76 -3.38
C GLN A 124 21.89 -11.52 -4.17
N LEU A 125 22.88 -10.79 -3.63
CA LEU A 125 23.48 -9.62 -4.27
C LEU A 125 24.79 -10.02 -4.96
N PHE A 126 24.86 -9.74 -6.25
CA PHE A 126 26.04 -9.84 -7.08
C PHE A 126 26.59 -8.45 -7.37
N LEU A 127 27.89 -8.26 -7.19
CA LEU A 127 28.63 -7.06 -7.53
C LEU A 127 29.76 -7.42 -8.50
N LEU A 128 29.89 -6.67 -9.58
CA LEU A 128 31.03 -6.70 -10.47
C LEU A 128 31.78 -5.38 -10.29
N THR A 129 33.06 -5.43 -10.00
CA THR A 129 33.91 -4.24 -9.82
C THR A 129 34.60 -3.85 -11.13
N THR A 130 35.18 -2.65 -11.20
CA THR A 130 35.94 -2.19 -12.38
C THR A 130 37.22 -2.99 -12.64
N ASN A 131 37.79 -3.64 -11.62
CA ASN A 131 38.94 -4.55 -11.77
C ASN A 131 38.51 -5.98 -12.20
N LYS A 132 37.23 -6.17 -12.58
CA LYS A 132 36.61 -7.45 -12.98
C LYS A 132 36.50 -8.50 -11.87
N GLU A 133 36.67 -8.10 -10.62
CA GLU A 133 36.39 -8.94 -9.47
C GLU A 133 34.88 -9.14 -9.33
N ARG A 134 34.50 -10.37 -8.99
CA ARG A 134 33.12 -10.79 -8.78
C ARG A 134 32.92 -11.04 -7.31
N ILE A 135 32.07 -10.24 -6.69
CA ILE A 135 31.73 -10.34 -5.28
C ILE A 135 30.28 -10.80 -5.20
N LEU A 136 30.03 -11.87 -4.46
CA LEU A 136 28.71 -12.45 -4.27
C LEU A 136 28.41 -12.44 -2.77
N SER A 137 27.23 -11.94 -2.39
CA SER A 137 26.76 -12.08 -1.02
C SER A 137 26.41 -13.54 -0.71
N GLU A 138 26.36 -13.86 0.58
CA GLU A 138 25.68 -15.08 1.01
C GLU A 138 24.22 -15.06 0.53
N GLU A 139 23.73 -16.23 0.14
CA GLU A 139 22.31 -16.40 -0.14
C GLU A 139 21.57 -16.45 1.20
N SER A 140 20.52 -15.65 1.33
CA SER A 140 19.72 -15.56 2.56
C SER A 140 18.24 -15.79 2.26
N THR A 141 17.52 -16.33 3.23
CA THR A 141 16.11 -16.70 3.09
C THR A 141 15.22 -15.76 3.89
N PHE A 142 14.04 -15.44 3.35
CA PHE A 142 12.94 -14.82 4.08
C PHE A 142 11.62 -15.54 3.74
N TYR A 143 10.60 -15.30 4.56
CA TYR A 143 9.26 -15.86 4.40
C TYR A 143 8.26 -14.76 4.02
N LEU A 144 7.52 -14.95 2.93
CA LEU A 144 6.43 -14.08 2.53
C LEU A 144 5.11 -14.74 2.92
N ASP A 145 4.29 -14.02 3.69
CA ASP A 145 2.95 -14.47 4.05
C ASP A 145 1.98 -13.29 4.06
N ALA A 146 1.19 -13.16 3.00
CA ALA A 146 0.21 -12.09 2.85
C ALA A 146 -1.17 -12.43 3.46
N ARG A 147 -1.34 -13.61 4.06
CA ARG A 147 -2.68 -14.09 4.48
C ARG A 147 -2.81 -14.06 6.01
N PRO A 148 -3.53 -13.08 6.58
CA PRO A 148 -3.81 -13.09 8.01
C PRO A 148 -4.62 -14.32 8.41
N PRO A 149 -4.44 -14.81 9.65
CA PRO A 149 -5.37 -15.76 10.25
C PRO A 149 -6.77 -15.15 10.23
N LYS A 150 -7.82 -15.97 10.14
CA LYS A 150 -9.21 -15.52 10.20
C LYS A 150 -9.78 -15.84 11.58
N VAL A 151 -10.46 -14.86 12.17
CA VAL A 151 -11.20 -14.98 13.42
C VAL A 151 -12.63 -14.52 13.22
N GLU A 152 -13.57 -15.26 13.80
CA GLU A 152 -14.99 -14.91 13.88
C GLU A 152 -15.45 -15.22 15.31
N ALA A 153 -16.03 -14.24 15.99
CA ALA A 153 -16.56 -14.37 17.33
C ALA A 153 -18.01 -13.90 17.36
N ASN A 154 -18.92 -14.80 17.74
CA ASN A 154 -20.34 -14.52 17.91
C ASN A 154 -20.80 -14.90 19.31
N CYS A 155 -21.88 -14.29 19.79
CA CYS A 155 -22.46 -14.57 21.10
C CYS A 155 -23.97 -14.41 21.02
N LYS A 156 -24.68 -15.54 21.09
CA LYS A 156 -26.16 -15.55 21.06
C LYS A 156 -26.78 -14.89 22.29
N THR A 157 -26.17 -15.06 23.46
CA THR A 157 -26.67 -14.50 24.73
C THR A 157 -25.57 -13.72 25.41
N LYS A 158 -25.68 -12.39 25.37
CA LYS A 158 -24.71 -11.46 25.95
C LYS A 158 -24.94 -11.15 27.43
N LEU A 159 -25.88 -11.83 28.10
CA LEU A 159 -26.21 -11.63 29.51
C LEU A 159 -25.72 -12.79 30.38
N LEU A 160 -25.09 -12.45 31.51
CA LEU A 160 -24.75 -13.34 32.60
C LEU A 160 -25.43 -12.90 33.90
N LEU A 161 -26.16 -13.82 34.53
CA LEU A 161 -26.81 -13.67 35.83
C LEU A 161 -26.02 -14.49 36.88
N SER A 162 -25.31 -13.80 37.78
CA SER A 162 -24.31 -14.43 38.64
C SER A 162 -24.92 -15.23 39.81
N GLU A 163 -26.16 -14.94 40.23
CA GLU A 163 -26.86 -15.65 41.31
C GLU A 163 -27.46 -17.00 40.87
N ASP A 164 -27.87 -17.12 39.61
CA ASP A 164 -28.39 -18.37 39.03
C ASP A 164 -27.65 -18.72 37.73
N ARG A 165 -26.48 -19.32 37.89
CA ARG A 165 -25.55 -19.69 36.79
C ARG A 165 -26.12 -20.72 35.80
N ASN A 166 -27.30 -21.29 36.08
CA ASN A 166 -27.97 -22.21 35.18
C ASN A 166 -28.93 -21.51 34.20
N LEU A 167 -29.35 -20.27 34.49
CA LEU A 167 -30.33 -19.55 33.66
C LEU A 167 -29.72 -18.76 32.52
N SER A 168 -28.51 -18.23 32.70
CA SER A 168 -27.80 -17.53 31.63
C SER A 168 -26.29 -17.68 31.81
N LYS A 169 -25.61 -17.97 30.71
CA LYS A 169 -24.15 -18.02 30.59
C LYS A 169 -23.78 -17.25 29.34
N ILE A 170 -22.66 -16.53 29.39
CA ILE A 170 -22.07 -15.99 28.18
C ILE A 170 -21.36 -17.15 27.47
N ILE A 171 -21.89 -17.51 26.31
CA ILE A 171 -21.33 -18.56 25.46
C ILE A 171 -20.85 -17.89 24.18
N ILE A 172 -19.54 -17.75 24.10
CA ILE A 172 -18.86 -17.27 22.90
C ILE A 172 -18.78 -18.44 21.92
N GLN A 173 -19.32 -18.23 20.73
CA GLN A 173 -19.13 -19.12 19.58
C GLN A 173 -18.01 -18.53 18.73
N GLN A 174 -16.92 -19.28 18.58
CA GLN A 174 -15.74 -18.79 17.88
C GLN A 174 -15.33 -19.76 16.78
N LYS A 175 -14.92 -19.20 15.65
CA LYS A 175 -14.34 -19.95 14.54
C LYS A 175 -13.03 -19.28 14.17
N THR A 176 -12.03 -20.12 13.92
CA THR A 176 -10.71 -19.70 13.50
C THR A 176 -10.27 -20.51 12.32
N SER A 177 -9.51 -19.88 11.43
CA SER A 177 -8.87 -20.54 10.30
C SER A 177 -7.50 -19.91 10.11
N GLY A 178 -6.47 -20.72 9.93
CA GLY A 178 -5.10 -20.25 9.84
C GLY A 178 -4.14 -21.41 9.60
N GLU A 179 -2.86 -21.15 9.72
CA GLU A 179 -1.81 -22.16 9.65
C GLU A 179 -1.54 -22.80 11.02
N SER A 180 -0.64 -23.78 11.07
CA SER A 180 -0.34 -24.51 12.32
C SER A 180 0.54 -23.73 13.30
N ALA A 181 1.27 -22.72 12.79
CA ALA A 181 2.12 -21.84 13.58
C ALA A 181 1.35 -20.67 14.21
N ASP A 182 0.11 -20.45 13.77
CA ASP A 182 -0.73 -19.33 14.21
C ASP A 182 -1.18 -19.51 15.66
N MET A 183 -1.20 -18.37 16.35
CA MET A 183 -1.58 -18.25 17.74
C MET A 183 -2.86 -17.42 17.87
N PHE A 184 -3.80 -17.92 18.65
CA PHE A 184 -5.08 -17.26 18.92
C PHE A 184 -5.18 -16.91 20.39
N ILE A 185 -5.63 -15.69 20.67
CA ILE A 185 -5.78 -15.14 22.02
C ILE A 185 -7.21 -14.65 22.19
N GLY A 186 -7.92 -15.23 23.14
CA GLY A 186 -9.27 -14.79 23.54
C GLY A 186 -9.23 -14.08 24.88
N GLU A 187 -9.66 -12.83 24.94
CA GLU A 187 -9.58 -12.00 26.14
C GLU A 187 -10.95 -11.44 26.54
N PHE A 188 -11.31 -11.58 27.82
CA PHE A 188 -12.40 -10.84 28.45
C PHE A 188 -11.83 -9.55 29.07
N LEU A 189 -12.33 -8.43 28.59
CA LEU A 189 -11.90 -7.08 28.94
C LEU A 189 -12.98 -6.39 29.77
N ASP A 190 -12.58 -5.59 30.76
CA ASP A 190 -13.49 -4.67 31.45
C ASP A 190 -13.81 -3.42 30.62
N PHE A 191 -14.62 -2.51 31.18
CA PHE A 191 -15.00 -1.27 30.52
C PHE A 191 -13.83 -0.30 30.25
N GLU A 192 -12.70 -0.46 30.96
CA GLU A 192 -11.46 0.31 30.75
C GLU A 192 -10.54 -0.37 29.73
N GLY A 193 -10.92 -1.54 29.19
CA GLY A 193 -10.14 -2.33 28.25
C GLY A 193 -9.06 -3.19 28.91
N ARG A 194 -9.07 -3.35 30.23
CA ARG A 194 -8.10 -4.19 30.95
C ARG A 194 -8.48 -5.65 30.83
N SER A 195 -7.49 -6.50 30.52
CA SER A 195 -7.68 -7.94 30.41
C SER A 195 -7.90 -8.57 31.79
N LEU A 196 -9.06 -9.19 31.98
CA LEU A 196 -9.46 -9.88 33.22
C LEU A 196 -9.16 -11.37 33.15
N LYS A 197 -9.41 -11.96 31.98
CA LYS A 197 -9.22 -13.38 31.70
C LYS A 197 -8.81 -13.56 30.27
N ALA A 198 -7.66 -14.19 30.06
CA ALA A 198 -7.11 -14.46 28.75
C ALA A 198 -6.92 -15.97 28.55
N TYR A 199 -7.12 -16.41 27.33
CA TYR A 199 -6.86 -17.77 26.88
C TYR A 199 -5.97 -17.72 25.66
N THR A 200 -5.11 -18.71 25.53
CA THR A 200 -4.19 -18.81 24.40
C THR A 200 -4.30 -20.21 23.82
N TRP A 201 -4.48 -20.30 22.50
CA TRP A 201 -4.66 -21.54 21.78
C TRP A 201 -3.79 -21.55 20.52
N ARG A 202 -3.36 -22.74 20.12
CA ARG A 202 -2.96 -22.97 18.72
C ARG A 202 -4.21 -23.14 17.87
N ASN A 203 -4.09 -22.91 16.56
CA ASN A 203 -5.20 -22.94 15.60
C ASN A 203 -6.22 -24.09 15.79
N ARG A 204 -5.76 -25.35 15.92
CA ARG A 204 -6.65 -26.52 16.07
C ARG A 204 -7.21 -26.73 17.48
N GLU A 205 -6.74 -25.96 18.45
CA GLU A 205 -7.11 -26.08 19.87
C GLU A 205 -8.17 -25.07 20.28
N VAL A 206 -8.50 -24.12 19.39
CA VAL A 206 -9.53 -23.10 19.64
C VAL A 206 -10.89 -23.79 19.80
N PRO A 207 -11.53 -23.73 20.99
CA PRO A 207 -12.81 -24.38 21.19
C PRO A 207 -13.90 -23.64 20.42
N TYR A 208 -14.81 -24.35 19.74
CA TYR A 208 -15.96 -23.71 19.07
C TYR A 208 -16.85 -22.95 20.05
N GLN A 209 -17.00 -23.45 21.28
CA GLN A 209 -17.74 -22.78 22.35
C GLN A 209 -16.83 -22.51 23.54
N LEU A 210 -16.70 -21.24 23.90
CA LEU A 210 -16.05 -20.79 25.12
C LEU A 210 -17.13 -20.26 26.07
N VAL A 211 -17.25 -20.89 27.23
CA VAL A 211 -18.20 -20.48 28.26
C VAL A 211 -17.48 -19.60 29.28
N TRP A 212 -17.98 -18.40 29.49
CA TRP A 212 -17.51 -17.53 30.55
C TRP A 212 -18.51 -17.48 31.69
N ASP A 213 -17.97 -17.70 32.89
CA ASP A 213 -18.70 -17.79 34.15
C ASP A 213 -18.66 -16.50 34.97
N GLY A 214 -18.15 -15.40 34.38
CA GLY A 214 -18.02 -14.12 35.04
C GLY A 214 -16.91 -14.09 36.08
N THR A 215 -15.83 -14.85 35.84
CA THR A 215 -14.64 -14.83 36.71
C THR A 215 -13.43 -14.21 36.00
N ASP A 216 -12.52 -13.65 36.79
CA ASP A 216 -11.18 -13.25 36.35
C ASP A 216 -10.21 -14.44 36.28
N SER A 217 -8.94 -14.19 35.94
CA SER A 217 -7.88 -15.20 35.89
C SER A 217 -7.56 -15.85 37.24
N ASN A 218 -7.93 -15.20 38.36
CA ASN A 218 -7.75 -15.72 39.71
C ASN A 218 -9.01 -16.47 40.22
N GLY A 219 -10.04 -16.62 39.39
CA GLY A 219 -11.31 -17.24 39.75
C GLY A 219 -12.24 -16.35 40.60
N ARG A 220 -11.93 -15.05 40.74
CA ARG A 220 -12.77 -14.09 41.47
C ARG A 220 -13.92 -13.64 40.58
N ILE A 221 -15.12 -13.51 41.16
CA ILE A 221 -16.31 -13.02 40.45
C ILE A 221 -16.10 -11.55 40.09
N VAL A 222 -16.36 -11.22 38.83
CA VAL A 222 -16.28 -9.84 38.32
C VAL A 222 -17.52 -9.04 38.75
N PRO A 223 -17.39 -7.72 38.98
CA PRO A 223 -18.53 -6.90 39.38
C PRO A 223 -19.60 -6.81 38.27
N PRO A 224 -20.86 -6.46 38.61
CA PRO A 224 -21.87 -6.13 37.60
C PRO A 224 -21.39 -5.00 36.68
N GLY A 225 -21.66 -5.11 35.37
CA GLY A 225 -21.21 -4.12 34.40
C GLY A 225 -21.22 -4.64 32.96
N LEU A 226 -20.59 -3.85 32.08
CA LEU A 226 -20.36 -4.18 30.67
C LEU A 226 -18.93 -4.66 30.47
N TYR A 227 -18.79 -5.68 29.64
CA TYR A 227 -17.53 -6.33 29.30
C TYR A 227 -17.43 -6.55 27.80
N THR A 228 -16.22 -6.79 27.32
CA THR A 228 -15.94 -7.08 25.91
C THR A 228 -15.15 -8.37 25.81
N TYR A 229 -15.54 -9.25 24.88
CA TYR A 229 -14.68 -10.34 24.45
C TYR A 229 -13.93 -9.93 23.18
N LYS A 230 -12.62 -10.11 23.15
CA LYS A 230 -11.76 -9.84 22.00
C LYS A 230 -11.05 -11.13 21.61
N LEU A 231 -11.24 -11.56 20.36
CA LEU A 231 -10.53 -12.69 19.77
C LEU A 231 -9.49 -12.14 18.79
N THR A 232 -8.23 -12.49 19.01
CA THR A 232 -7.10 -12.03 18.20
C THR A 232 -6.38 -13.25 17.62
N GLY A 233 -6.18 -13.29 16.31
CA GLY A 233 -5.31 -14.25 15.62
C GLY A 233 -4.02 -13.56 15.21
N ARG A 234 -2.87 -14.20 15.42
CA ARG A 234 -1.56 -13.72 14.97
C ARG A 234 -0.75 -14.85 14.36
N ASP A 235 -0.09 -14.56 13.26
CA ASP A 235 0.88 -15.48 12.65
C ASP A 235 2.33 -15.08 12.99
N PRO A 236 3.33 -15.90 12.59
CA PRO A 236 4.74 -15.55 12.75
C PRO A 236 5.23 -14.41 11.86
N ALA A 237 4.55 -14.12 10.75
CA ALA A 237 4.92 -13.07 9.80
C ALA A 237 4.53 -11.66 10.28
N GLY A 238 3.66 -11.59 11.30
CA GLY A 238 3.17 -10.36 11.91
C GLY A 238 1.76 -9.99 11.51
N ASN A 239 1.07 -10.81 10.70
CA ASN A 239 -0.33 -10.57 10.37
C ASN A 239 -1.20 -10.73 11.62
N GLU A 240 -2.17 -9.84 11.75
CA GLU A 240 -3.14 -9.86 12.85
C GLU A 240 -4.57 -9.81 12.33
N SER A 241 -5.45 -10.59 12.95
CA SER A 241 -6.89 -10.41 12.81
C SER A 241 -7.55 -10.27 14.16
N ILE A 242 -8.57 -9.43 14.24
CA ILE A 242 -9.28 -9.14 15.48
C ILE A 242 -10.77 -9.16 15.20
N ASP A 243 -11.51 -9.85 16.05
CA ASP A 243 -12.96 -9.72 16.15
C ASP A 243 -13.37 -9.47 17.61
N LYS A 244 -14.45 -8.73 17.81
CA LYS A 244 -14.90 -8.27 19.13
C LYS A 244 -16.39 -8.47 19.33
N ILE A 245 -16.71 -8.91 20.54
CA ILE A 245 -18.07 -8.95 21.04
C ILE A 245 -18.17 -7.98 22.20
N GLU A 246 -18.69 -6.80 21.90
CA GLU A 246 -18.90 -5.76 22.89
C GLU A 246 -20.26 -5.91 23.57
N ASN A 247 -20.40 -5.18 24.69
CA ASN A 247 -21.63 -5.06 25.48
C ASN A 247 -22.11 -6.38 26.09
N LEU A 248 -21.17 -7.21 26.56
CA LEU A 248 -21.46 -8.36 27.41
C LEU A 248 -21.89 -7.88 28.80
N THR A 249 -23.11 -8.15 29.20
CA THR A 249 -23.71 -7.68 30.46
C THR A 249 -23.54 -8.73 31.56
N VAL A 250 -23.00 -8.32 32.72
CA VAL A 250 -23.01 -9.12 33.96
C VAL A 250 -23.91 -8.44 35.00
N LYS A 251 -24.83 -9.18 35.62
CA LYS A 251 -25.70 -8.69 36.72
C LYS A 251 -25.68 -9.65 37.92
N ASN A 252 -25.82 -9.10 39.11
CA ASN A 252 -26.01 -9.83 40.37
C ASN A 252 -27.49 -9.98 40.70
N GLU A 253 -28.22 -10.70 39.85
CA GLU A 253 -29.65 -10.96 39.99
C GLU A 253 -29.94 -12.40 39.51
N SER A 254 -31.03 -13.00 39.97
CA SER A 254 -31.48 -14.33 39.50
C SER A 254 -32.32 -14.29 38.21
N SER A 255 -32.85 -13.12 37.86
CA SER A 255 -33.70 -12.89 36.69
C SER A 255 -33.37 -11.53 36.11
N GLY A 256 -33.41 -11.38 34.79
CA GLY A 256 -33.00 -10.11 34.18
C GLY A 256 -33.42 -9.96 32.72
N VAL A 257 -33.20 -8.74 32.23
CA VAL A 257 -33.46 -8.34 30.86
C VAL A 257 -32.22 -7.71 30.27
N ASP A 258 -32.01 -7.87 28.97
CA ASP A 258 -30.92 -7.24 28.24
C ASP A 258 -31.40 -6.79 26.86
N LEU A 259 -30.76 -5.76 26.34
CA LEU A 259 -31.03 -5.23 25.02
C LEU A 259 -29.68 -5.06 24.30
N ASN A 260 -29.60 -5.49 23.05
CA ASN A 260 -28.36 -5.48 22.26
C ASN A 260 -28.62 -4.93 20.86
N ILE A 261 -27.58 -4.42 20.22
CA ILE A 261 -27.60 -4.05 18.80
C ILE A 261 -26.38 -4.67 18.11
N GLU A 262 -26.43 -4.76 16.79
CA GLU A 262 -25.29 -5.13 15.95
C GLU A 262 -24.61 -3.86 15.44
N GLY A 263 -23.32 -3.69 15.76
CA GLY A 263 -22.59 -2.45 15.54
C GLY A 263 -22.88 -1.37 16.60
N ASP A 264 -22.05 -0.34 16.64
CA ASP A 264 -22.14 0.77 17.61
C ASP A 264 -22.13 2.15 16.93
N LEU A 265 -21.93 2.20 15.61
CA LEU A 265 -21.81 3.41 14.81
C LEU A 265 -22.77 3.35 13.62
N PHE A 266 -23.64 4.35 13.49
CA PHE A 266 -24.69 4.43 12.47
C PHE A 266 -24.69 5.81 11.81
N PRO A 267 -25.12 5.93 10.53
CA PRO A 267 -25.25 7.24 9.89
C PRO A 267 -26.36 8.05 10.56
N SER A 268 -26.21 9.37 10.67
CA SER A 268 -27.27 10.25 11.18
C SER A 268 -28.26 10.72 10.11
N ASP A 269 -27.97 10.51 8.82
CA ASP A 269 -28.87 10.87 7.71
C ASP A 269 -30.09 9.91 7.66
N PRO A 270 -31.33 10.41 7.83
CA PRO A 270 -32.54 9.59 7.80
C PRO A 270 -32.78 8.86 6.46
N ASN A 271 -32.21 9.37 5.37
CA ASN A 271 -32.34 8.78 4.04
C ASN A 271 -31.36 7.63 3.81
N ASN A 272 -30.30 7.52 4.62
CA ASN A 272 -29.38 6.40 4.52
C ASN A 272 -30.09 5.13 5.02
N PRO A 273 -30.12 4.02 4.24
CA PRO A 273 -30.79 2.79 4.63
C PRO A 273 -30.22 2.17 5.93
N LEU A 274 -28.97 2.47 6.28
CA LEU A 274 -28.32 2.03 7.51
C LEU A 274 -28.71 2.89 8.74
N ASN A 275 -29.50 3.95 8.57
CA ASN A 275 -30.10 4.72 9.68
C ASN A 275 -31.33 3.99 10.26
N ARG A 276 -31.19 2.69 10.54
CA ARG A 276 -32.23 1.84 11.15
C ARG A 276 -31.56 0.93 12.15
N ILE A 277 -31.93 1.06 13.42
CA ILE A 277 -31.30 0.30 14.50
C ILE A 277 -32.19 -0.89 14.83
N LYS A 278 -31.60 -2.08 14.72
CA LYS A 278 -32.23 -3.34 15.11
C LYS A 278 -31.77 -3.71 16.51
N PHE A 279 -32.69 -3.67 17.47
CA PHE A 279 -32.46 -4.12 18.82
C PHE A 279 -32.87 -5.58 18.99
N ASN A 280 -31.98 -6.38 19.58
CA ASN A 280 -32.19 -7.76 19.96
C ASN A 280 -32.44 -7.82 21.47
N SER A 281 -33.67 -8.15 21.88
CA SER A 281 -34.06 -8.22 23.28
C SER A 281 -33.85 -9.62 23.87
N TYR A 282 -33.52 -9.67 25.15
CA TYR A 282 -33.48 -10.90 25.94
C TYR A 282 -34.24 -10.69 27.24
N VAL A 283 -35.13 -11.62 27.56
CA VAL A 283 -35.86 -11.68 28.83
C VAL A 283 -35.69 -13.07 29.41
N SER A 284 -35.26 -13.17 30.67
CA SER A 284 -35.10 -14.47 31.32
C SER A 284 -36.44 -15.21 31.42
N SER A 285 -36.44 -16.53 31.20
CA SER A 285 -37.65 -17.36 31.14
C SER A 285 -38.53 -17.36 32.40
N LYS A 286 -37.98 -16.99 33.55
CA LYS A 286 -38.72 -16.87 34.83
C LYS A 286 -39.49 -15.54 34.94
N LEU A 287 -39.24 -14.56 34.07
CA LEU A 287 -39.91 -13.25 34.10
C LEU A 287 -41.17 -13.27 33.23
N LYS A 288 -42.30 -12.89 33.83
CA LYS A 288 -43.54 -12.60 33.11
C LYS A 288 -43.66 -11.09 32.92
N SER A 289 -43.87 -10.65 31.68
CA SER A 289 -44.00 -9.23 31.32
C SER A 289 -45.46 -8.85 31.15
N ASP A 290 -45.90 -7.82 31.88
CA ASP A 290 -47.20 -7.16 31.65
C ASP A 290 -47.06 -6.05 30.59
N SER A 291 -45.94 -5.34 30.61
CA SER A 291 -45.59 -4.32 29.62
C SER A 291 -44.08 -4.09 29.58
N TYR A 292 -43.59 -3.51 28.50
CA TYR A 292 -42.19 -3.11 28.36
C TYR A 292 -42.08 -1.68 27.83
N GLU A 293 -40.92 -1.07 28.05
CA GLU A 293 -40.60 0.29 27.61
C GLU A 293 -39.18 0.34 27.03
N LEU A 294 -39.07 0.80 25.79
CA LEU A 294 -37.81 1.12 25.13
C LEU A 294 -37.52 2.60 25.35
N GLU A 295 -36.35 2.91 25.90
CA GLU A 295 -35.94 4.27 26.24
C GLU A 295 -34.61 4.61 25.55
N ILE A 296 -34.53 5.79 24.94
CA ILE A 296 -33.30 6.30 24.32
C ILE A 296 -32.98 7.65 24.95
N PHE A 297 -31.73 7.81 25.37
CA PHE A 297 -31.19 8.97 26.05
C PHE A 297 -30.05 9.59 25.22
N LYS A 298 -29.88 10.90 25.28
CA LYS A 298 -28.76 11.60 24.66
C LYS A 298 -27.62 11.79 25.67
N ASN A 299 -26.37 11.50 25.27
CA ASN A 299 -25.13 11.64 26.05
C ASN A 299 -25.00 10.78 27.32
N GLU A 300 -26.05 10.58 28.10
CA GLU A 300 -26.03 9.79 29.34
C GLU A 300 -27.44 9.27 29.66
N ALA A 301 -27.54 8.07 30.25
CA ALA A 301 -28.79 7.44 30.63
C ALA A 301 -29.44 8.04 31.90
N LYS A 302 -29.84 9.31 31.82
CA LYS A 302 -30.56 10.06 32.86
C LYS A 302 -31.91 10.53 32.32
N GLU A 303 -32.90 10.65 33.19
CA GLU A 303 -34.27 11.02 32.80
C GLU A 303 -34.34 12.36 32.04
N ASP A 304 -33.54 13.35 32.46
CA ASP A 304 -33.45 14.66 31.79
C ASP A 304 -32.92 14.58 30.34
N ASN A 305 -32.24 13.49 30.00
CA ASN A 305 -31.68 13.23 28.68
C ASN A 305 -32.57 12.33 27.80
N LEU A 306 -33.75 11.92 28.27
CA LEU A 306 -34.65 11.02 27.55
C LEU A 306 -35.20 11.69 26.28
N VAL A 307 -34.77 11.21 25.11
CA VAL A 307 -35.17 11.74 23.80
C VAL A 307 -36.28 10.93 23.12
N PHE A 308 -36.42 9.65 23.48
CA PHE A 308 -37.45 8.76 22.96
C PHE A 308 -37.86 7.77 24.06
N SER A 309 -39.17 7.53 24.19
CA SER A 309 -39.71 6.42 24.99
C SER A 309 -40.91 5.83 24.25
N GLN A 310 -40.97 4.51 24.21
CA GLN A 310 -42.10 3.76 23.67
C GLN A 310 -42.48 2.64 24.63
N LYS A 311 -43.67 2.75 25.23
CA LYS A 311 -44.26 1.73 26.08
C LYS A 311 -45.24 0.85 25.29
N SER A 312 -45.21 -0.45 25.52
CA SER A 312 -46.06 -1.44 24.84
C SER A 312 -46.47 -2.56 25.80
N LEU A 313 -47.64 -3.16 25.55
CA LEU A 313 -48.19 -4.24 26.39
C LEU A 313 -47.57 -5.60 26.03
N GLY A 314 -47.48 -6.50 27.01
CA GLY A 314 -46.99 -7.86 26.84
C GLY A 314 -45.47 -7.99 26.95
N GLU A 315 -44.93 -9.06 26.37
CA GLU A 315 -43.49 -9.34 26.32
C GLU A 315 -42.81 -8.57 25.17
N PRO A 316 -41.58 -8.06 25.37
CA PRO A 316 -40.84 -7.44 24.28
C PRO A 316 -40.53 -8.48 23.18
N PRO A 317 -40.71 -8.14 21.90
CA PRO A 317 -40.34 -9.04 20.81
C PRO A 317 -38.83 -9.25 20.79
N ALA A 318 -38.40 -10.42 20.29
CA ALA A 318 -36.98 -10.76 20.19
C ALA A 318 -36.19 -9.74 19.35
N GLU A 319 -36.84 -9.13 18.35
CA GLU A 319 -36.27 -8.09 17.49
C GLU A 319 -37.19 -6.85 17.47
N LEU A 320 -36.59 -5.67 17.63
CA LEU A 320 -37.25 -4.37 17.62
C LEU A 320 -36.51 -3.47 16.63
N ASN A 321 -37.18 -3.07 15.54
CA ASN A 321 -36.61 -2.12 14.59
C ASN A 321 -37.02 -0.69 14.95
N TRP A 322 -36.06 0.22 14.96
CA TRP A 322 -36.29 1.61 15.32
C TRP A 322 -35.59 2.57 14.34
N GLU A 323 -36.33 3.59 13.91
CA GLU A 323 -35.76 4.72 13.20
C GLU A 323 -35.33 5.77 14.23
N PRO A 324 -34.09 6.32 14.18
CA PRO A 324 -33.61 7.29 15.15
C PRO A 324 -34.39 8.61 15.18
N LYS A 325 -35.56 8.61 15.83
CA LYS A 325 -36.48 9.74 15.94
C LYS A 325 -36.83 10.02 17.40
N ASN A 326 -37.09 11.29 17.71
CA ASN A 326 -37.54 11.72 19.03
C ASN A 326 -39.06 11.51 19.23
N LYS A 327 -39.56 11.88 20.41
CA LYS A 327 -41.00 11.84 20.75
C LYS A 327 -41.91 12.67 19.83
N GLU A 328 -41.36 13.68 19.15
CA GLU A 328 -42.06 14.53 18.16
C GLU A 328 -41.95 13.99 16.73
N ASN A 329 -41.45 12.76 16.55
CA ASN A 329 -41.19 12.13 15.25
C ASN A 329 -40.16 12.87 14.37
N LYS A 330 -39.31 13.72 14.98
CA LYS A 330 -38.18 14.39 14.32
C LYS A 330 -36.92 13.52 14.43
N SER A 331 -36.15 13.45 13.35
CA SER A 331 -34.91 12.68 13.32
C SER A 331 -33.87 13.21 14.31
N LEU A 332 -33.15 12.28 14.94
CA LEU A 332 -32.05 12.56 15.84
C LEU A 332 -30.79 12.92 15.03
N GLY A 333 -30.09 13.96 15.46
CA GLY A 333 -28.82 14.39 14.85
C GLY A 333 -27.62 13.55 15.29
N PRO A 334 -26.42 13.88 14.81
CA PRO A 334 -25.19 13.21 15.24
C PRO A 334 -24.95 13.40 16.75
N GLY A 335 -24.39 12.36 17.38
CA GLY A 335 -24.12 12.35 18.81
C GLY A 335 -24.06 10.96 19.41
N ILE A 336 -23.74 10.91 20.70
CA ILE A 336 -23.72 9.68 21.49
C ILE A 336 -25.10 9.51 22.14
N TYR A 337 -25.65 8.32 22.00
CA TYR A 337 -26.95 7.95 22.54
C TYR A 337 -26.83 6.69 23.38
N PHE A 338 -27.70 6.57 24.38
CA PHE A 338 -27.81 5.42 25.25
C PHE A 338 -29.19 4.80 25.12
N TYR A 339 -29.29 3.49 25.15
CA TYR A 339 -30.55 2.77 25.07
C TYR A 339 -30.73 1.85 26.27
N ARG A 340 -31.99 1.66 26.65
CA ARG A 340 -32.39 0.83 27.79
C ARG A 340 -33.73 0.17 27.52
N LEU A 341 -33.86 -1.08 27.96
CA LEU A 341 -35.13 -1.78 28.02
C LEU A 341 -35.55 -1.91 29.48
N THR A 342 -36.78 -1.52 29.77
CA THR A 342 -37.41 -1.74 31.07
C THR A 342 -38.63 -2.65 30.87
N VAL A 343 -38.66 -3.78 31.59
CA VAL A 343 -39.79 -4.71 31.62
C VAL A 343 -40.51 -4.56 32.95
N TYR A 344 -41.83 -4.36 32.88
CA TYR A 344 -42.71 -4.23 34.03
C TYR A 344 -43.49 -5.53 34.22
N ASN A 345 -43.38 -6.09 35.42
CA ASN A 345 -44.22 -7.16 35.94
C ASN A 345 -45.20 -6.54 36.94
N ARG A 346 -46.24 -7.29 37.31
CA ARG A 346 -47.29 -6.90 38.27
C ARG A 346 -46.76 -6.34 39.60
N TYR A 347 -45.57 -6.76 40.01
CA TYR A 347 -44.99 -6.43 41.32
C TYR A 347 -43.64 -5.73 41.26
N ASP A 348 -42.96 -5.72 40.11
CA ASP A 348 -41.55 -5.34 40.02
C ASP A 348 -41.20 -4.80 38.63
N LYS A 349 -40.04 -4.15 38.50
CA LYS A 349 -39.47 -3.71 37.22
C LYS A 349 -38.04 -4.22 37.06
N TYR A 350 -37.74 -4.69 35.85
CA TYR A 350 -36.41 -5.19 35.49
C TYR A 350 -35.85 -4.32 34.38
N THR A 351 -34.65 -3.79 34.60
CA THR A 351 -34.03 -2.84 33.70
C THR A 351 -32.71 -3.39 33.16
N SER A 352 -32.48 -3.24 31.86
CA SER A 352 -31.20 -3.58 31.23
C SER A 352 -30.13 -2.57 31.62
N VAL A 353 -28.86 -2.98 31.57
CA VAL A 353 -27.75 -2.02 31.69
C VAL A 353 -27.80 -1.08 30.48
N PRO A 354 -27.76 0.25 30.66
CA PRO A 354 -27.74 1.17 29.53
C PRO A 354 -26.48 0.96 28.69
N LYS A 355 -26.66 0.82 27.38
CA LYS A 355 -25.57 0.65 26.41
C LYS A 355 -25.57 1.81 25.44
N LYS A 356 -24.42 2.09 24.84
CA LYS A 356 -24.23 3.24 23.94
C LYS A 356 -24.24 2.84 22.47
N PHE A 357 -24.63 3.78 21.62
CA PHE A 357 -24.36 3.81 20.19
C PHE A 357 -24.12 5.26 19.75
N GLN A 358 -23.57 5.44 18.57
CA GLN A 358 -23.28 6.75 18.00
C GLN A 358 -24.01 6.92 16.66
N LEU A 359 -24.66 8.07 16.51
CA LEU A 359 -25.08 8.58 15.21
C LEU A 359 -23.99 9.53 14.70
N SER A 360 -23.56 9.36 13.46
CA SER A 360 -22.49 10.16 12.87
C SER A 360 -22.79 10.62 11.45
N ASP A 361 -22.37 11.84 11.15
CA ASP A 361 -22.29 12.46 9.83
C ASP A 361 -20.83 12.63 9.38
N GLN A 362 -19.88 11.99 10.08
CA GLN A 362 -18.47 12.07 9.73
C GLN A 362 -18.24 11.43 8.37
N LYS A 363 -17.28 12.01 7.64
CA LYS A 363 -16.72 11.44 6.42
C LYS A 363 -15.26 11.04 6.65
N PRO A 364 -14.72 10.10 5.87
CA PRO A 364 -13.30 9.83 5.87
C PRO A 364 -12.52 11.09 5.49
N LYS A 365 -11.38 11.31 6.14
CA LYS A 365 -10.45 12.40 5.82
C LYS A 365 -9.10 11.81 5.47
N PHE A 366 -8.50 12.29 4.39
CA PHE A 366 -7.22 11.79 3.90
C PHE A 366 -6.12 12.84 4.05
N SER A 367 -4.95 12.38 4.47
CA SER A 367 -3.69 13.09 4.36
C SER A 367 -2.82 12.28 3.42
N TYR A 368 -2.28 12.91 2.37
CA TYR A 368 -1.48 12.22 1.38
C TYR A 368 -0.24 13.04 0.99
N ASP A 369 0.78 12.34 0.48
CA ASP A 369 1.99 12.91 -0.08
C ASP A 369 2.46 12.01 -1.23
N ILE A 370 2.74 12.61 -2.38
CA ILE A 370 3.27 11.88 -3.54
C ILE A 370 4.63 12.47 -3.86
N SER A 371 5.67 11.65 -3.76
CA SER A 371 7.05 12.10 -3.92
C SER A 371 7.87 11.11 -4.73
N PRO A 372 8.90 11.57 -5.47
CA PRO A 372 9.24 12.97 -5.73
C PRO A 372 8.30 13.62 -6.75
N GLY A 373 8.17 14.96 -6.73
CA GLY A 373 7.37 15.70 -7.72
C GLY A 373 7.91 15.66 -9.17
N GLY A 374 9.07 15.04 -9.40
CA GLY A 374 9.64 14.78 -10.71
C GLY A 374 10.27 13.40 -10.74
N PHE A 375 9.91 12.61 -11.75
CA PHE A 375 10.10 11.18 -11.81
C PHE A 375 10.76 10.77 -13.14
N THR A 376 11.78 9.91 -13.10
CA THR A 376 12.51 9.45 -14.29
C THR A 376 12.74 7.95 -14.16
N PRO A 377 11.71 7.12 -14.45
CA PRO A 377 11.84 5.67 -14.47
C PRO A 377 12.70 5.23 -15.67
N ASP A 378 14.02 5.47 -15.68
CA ASP A 378 14.96 5.06 -16.73
C ASP A 378 15.98 3.99 -16.30
N GLY A 379 15.96 3.62 -15.01
CA GLY A 379 16.74 2.53 -14.44
C GLY A 379 18.12 2.97 -13.92
N ASP A 380 18.41 4.27 -13.84
CA ASP A 380 19.65 4.81 -13.28
C ASP A 380 19.67 4.89 -11.74
N TRP A 381 18.58 4.50 -11.11
CA TRP A 381 18.26 4.53 -9.68
C TRP A 381 18.20 5.93 -9.06
N GLN A 382 18.09 6.97 -9.90
CA GLN A 382 17.89 8.36 -9.50
C GLN A 382 16.48 8.80 -9.91
N LYS A 383 15.60 8.96 -8.91
CA LYS A 383 14.18 9.31 -9.12
C LYS A 383 13.41 8.28 -9.97
N ASP A 384 13.82 7.02 -9.89
CA ASP A 384 13.17 5.85 -10.51
C ASP A 384 11.96 5.31 -9.71
N LEU A 385 11.71 5.86 -8.52
CA LEU A 385 10.66 5.42 -7.60
C LEU A 385 9.75 6.57 -7.22
N VAL A 386 8.44 6.36 -7.31
CA VAL A 386 7.42 7.19 -6.68
C VAL A 386 6.95 6.51 -5.40
N GLU A 387 6.95 7.26 -4.30
CA GLU A 387 6.28 6.91 -3.06
C GLU A 387 4.93 7.62 -2.98
N ILE A 388 3.87 6.85 -2.74
CA ILE A 388 2.53 7.37 -2.47
C ILE A 388 2.26 7.09 -0.99
N ARG A 389 2.23 8.14 -0.17
CA ARG A 389 1.89 8.03 1.25
C ARG A 389 0.45 8.45 1.44
N LEU A 390 -0.34 7.62 2.11
CA LEU A 390 -1.77 7.87 2.33
C LEU A 390 -2.14 7.51 3.76
N ARG A 391 -2.86 8.40 4.45
CA ARG A 391 -3.39 8.15 5.79
C ARG A 391 -4.84 8.57 5.86
N SER A 392 -5.71 7.65 6.27
CA SER A 392 -7.12 7.92 6.53
C SER A 392 -7.38 8.16 8.02
N LYS A 393 -8.29 9.08 8.32
CA LYS A 393 -8.79 9.38 9.67
C LYS A 393 -10.29 9.64 9.64
N GLY A 394 -10.95 9.52 10.78
CA GLY A 394 -12.39 9.78 10.90
C GLY A 394 -13.20 8.52 10.66
N LEU A 395 -14.15 8.57 9.73
CA LEU A 395 -15.00 7.43 9.41
C LEU A 395 -14.16 6.30 8.77
N PRO A 396 -14.25 5.06 9.25
CA PRO A 396 -13.54 3.93 8.65
C PRO A 396 -13.97 3.67 7.20
N ILE A 397 -13.05 3.11 6.42
CA ILE A 397 -13.24 2.74 5.03
C ILE A 397 -13.39 1.22 4.93
N VAL A 398 -14.30 0.77 4.06
CA VAL A 398 -14.53 -0.65 3.78
C VAL A 398 -13.62 -1.13 2.66
N SER A 399 -13.51 -0.34 1.59
CA SER A 399 -12.67 -0.65 0.43
C SER A 399 -12.11 0.60 -0.22
N TRP A 400 -10.93 0.46 -0.81
CA TRP A 400 -10.22 1.54 -1.49
C TRP A 400 -9.60 1.03 -2.80
N LYS A 401 -9.40 1.95 -3.75
CA LYS A 401 -8.73 1.72 -5.02
C LYS A 401 -7.93 2.96 -5.40
N ILE A 402 -6.66 2.79 -5.73
CA ILE A 402 -5.80 3.89 -6.21
C ILE A 402 -5.43 3.60 -7.65
N ASN A 403 -5.74 4.53 -8.55
CA ASN A 403 -5.36 4.46 -9.96
C ASN A 403 -4.35 5.55 -10.30
N ILE A 404 -3.34 5.18 -11.08
CA ILE A 404 -2.50 6.14 -11.80
C ILE A 404 -3.07 6.28 -13.21
N MET A 405 -3.46 7.50 -13.56
CA MET A 405 -3.99 7.86 -14.87
C MET A 405 -2.90 8.56 -15.68
N GLU A 406 -2.63 8.11 -16.90
CA GLU A 406 -1.75 8.81 -17.85
C GLU A 406 -2.58 9.49 -18.93
N SER A 407 -2.33 10.79 -19.13
CA SER A 407 -2.89 11.54 -20.25
C SER A 407 -2.20 11.20 -21.58
N TYR A 408 -3.01 11.01 -22.61
CA TYR A 408 -2.59 10.90 -24.00
C TYR A 408 -3.58 11.63 -24.92
N TYR A 409 -3.28 11.74 -26.21
CA TYR A 409 -4.13 12.45 -27.16
C TYR A 409 -4.59 11.56 -28.31
N ASP A 410 -5.89 11.55 -28.59
CA ASP A 410 -6.44 11.03 -29.85
C ASP A 410 -6.76 12.21 -30.78
N GLY A 411 -5.81 12.54 -31.65
CA GLY A 411 -5.85 13.79 -32.41
C GLY A 411 -5.78 15.00 -31.46
N ASP A 412 -6.81 15.83 -31.49
CA ASP A 412 -6.89 17.03 -30.63
C ASP A 412 -7.52 16.76 -29.25
N LYS A 413 -8.15 15.60 -29.06
CA LYS A 413 -8.85 15.26 -27.82
C LYS A 413 -7.90 14.62 -26.82
N GLN A 414 -7.84 15.17 -25.62
CA GLN A 414 -7.13 14.55 -24.49
C GLN A 414 -7.97 13.40 -23.92
N GLU A 415 -7.33 12.26 -23.72
CA GLU A 415 -7.89 11.08 -23.09
C GLU A 415 -6.95 10.61 -21.96
N GLU A 416 -7.46 9.74 -21.10
CA GLU A 416 -6.68 9.16 -20.01
C GLU A 416 -6.76 7.63 -20.07
N ARG A 417 -5.67 6.97 -19.71
CA ARG A 417 -5.62 5.52 -19.50
C ARG A 417 -5.16 5.19 -18.09
N ILE A 418 -5.65 4.08 -17.55
CA ILE A 418 -5.13 3.52 -16.30
C ILE A 418 -3.78 2.88 -16.61
N VAL A 419 -2.76 3.31 -15.90
CA VAL A 419 -1.40 2.78 -15.96
C VAL A 419 -1.23 1.68 -14.93
N ARG A 420 -1.62 1.96 -13.70
CA ARG A 420 -1.44 1.09 -12.54
C ARG A 420 -2.63 1.23 -11.62
N SER A 421 -3.05 0.11 -11.04
CA SER A 421 -4.15 0.07 -10.07
C SER A 421 -3.80 -0.76 -8.84
N TRP A 422 -3.98 -0.18 -7.66
CA TRP A 422 -3.98 -0.90 -6.39
C TRP A 422 -5.37 -0.90 -5.80
N ASN A 423 -5.74 -1.96 -5.09
CA ASN A 423 -7.03 -2.06 -4.41
C ASN A 423 -6.88 -2.89 -3.13
N GLY A 424 -7.76 -2.63 -2.17
CA GLY A 424 -7.77 -3.37 -0.91
C GLY A 424 -8.98 -3.03 -0.04
N THR A 425 -9.02 -3.63 1.13
CA THR A 425 -10.07 -3.42 2.13
C THR A 425 -9.54 -2.63 3.34
N GLY A 426 -10.46 -2.11 4.15
CA GLY A 426 -10.10 -1.35 5.34
C GLY A 426 -9.56 0.05 5.03
N ASN A 427 -8.71 0.57 5.92
CA ASN A 427 -8.23 1.94 5.88
C ASN A 427 -7.15 2.22 4.82
N GLY A 428 -6.62 1.18 4.18
CA GLY A 428 -5.57 1.23 3.17
C GLY A 428 -4.16 1.40 3.72
N PRO A 429 -3.14 1.23 2.85
CA PRO A 429 -1.74 1.22 3.24
C PRO A 429 -1.25 2.62 3.56
N GLU A 430 -0.29 2.72 4.49
CA GLU A 430 0.37 3.99 4.77
C GLU A 430 1.30 4.44 3.62
N LYS A 431 1.82 3.48 2.85
CA LYS A 431 2.79 3.69 1.78
C LYS A 431 2.61 2.68 0.65
N LEU A 432 2.60 3.17 -0.58
CA LEU A 432 2.77 2.40 -1.81
C LEU A 432 4.02 2.88 -2.53
N ILE A 433 4.65 1.98 -3.30
CA ILE A 433 5.81 2.28 -4.14
C ILE A 433 5.51 1.95 -5.59
N TRP A 434 6.05 2.74 -6.52
CA TRP A 434 5.85 2.52 -7.95
C TRP A 434 7.10 2.86 -8.78
N TYR A 435 7.50 1.92 -9.63
CA TYR A 435 8.72 1.98 -10.46
C TYR A 435 8.47 2.46 -11.90
N GLY A 436 7.30 3.03 -12.19
CA GLY A 436 7.05 3.64 -13.50
C GLY A 436 6.70 2.63 -14.59
N LEU A 437 6.27 1.43 -14.19
CA LEU A 437 5.76 0.41 -15.10
C LEU A 437 4.23 0.37 -15.04
N ASP A 438 3.60 0.16 -16.17
CA ASP A 438 2.16 -0.13 -16.24
C ASP A 438 1.87 -1.60 -15.88
N ASP A 439 0.59 -1.96 -15.78
CA ASP A 439 0.13 -3.31 -15.44
C ASP A 439 0.54 -4.40 -16.47
N GLN A 440 1.08 -4.01 -17.62
CA GLN A 440 1.63 -4.93 -18.62
C GLN A 440 3.17 -5.00 -18.56
N GLY A 441 3.79 -4.37 -17.56
CA GLY A 441 5.24 -4.25 -17.41
C GLY A 441 5.88 -3.24 -18.37
N ARG A 442 5.08 -2.41 -19.07
CA ARG A 442 5.60 -1.39 -19.99
C ARG A 442 5.98 -0.14 -19.22
N ARG A 443 7.16 0.40 -19.50
CA ARG A 443 7.66 1.63 -18.88
C ARG A 443 6.91 2.85 -19.38
N ILE A 444 6.55 3.75 -18.47
CA ILE A 444 5.98 5.05 -18.81
C ILE A 444 6.99 5.90 -19.59
N GLY A 445 6.50 6.59 -20.62
CA GLY A 445 7.31 7.39 -21.52
C GLY A 445 7.71 8.76 -20.97
N SER A 446 8.55 9.48 -21.70
CA SER A 446 9.05 10.79 -21.29
C SER A 446 7.95 11.83 -21.33
N LEU A 447 7.99 12.80 -20.41
CA LEU A 447 7.04 13.90 -20.34
C LEU A 447 5.57 13.46 -20.22
N ALA A 448 5.33 12.24 -19.72
CA ALA A 448 4.01 11.74 -19.40
C ALA A 448 3.41 12.54 -18.25
N GLU A 449 2.13 12.89 -18.38
CA GLU A 449 1.38 13.58 -17.34
C GLU A 449 0.53 12.55 -16.59
N LEU A 450 0.78 12.41 -15.30
CA LEU A 450 0.23 11.37 -14.45
C LEU A 450 -0.62 11.98 -13.34
N ARG A 451 -1.84 11.47 -13.16
CA ARG A 451 -2.78 11.88 -12.11
C ARG A 451 -3.10 10.69 -11.21
N PHE A 452 -3.09 10.89 -9.90
CA PHE A 452 -3.34 9.84 -8.92
C PHE A 452 -4.74 10.00 -8.34
N VAL A 453 -5.57 8.97 -8.45
CA VAL A 453 -6.98 9.01 -8.05
C VAL A 453 -7.25 7.91 -7.04
N LEU A 454 -7.76 8.28 -5.87
CA LEU A 454 -8.28 7.38 -4.85
C LEU A 454 -9.81 7.30 -4.99
N SER A 455 -10.34 6.11 -5.25
CA SER A 455 -11.77 5.80 -5.10
C SER A 455 -11.97 4.98 -3.82
N TYR A 456 -12.93 5.33 -2.98
CA TYR A 456 -13.15 4.62 -1.71
C TYR A 456 -14.63 4.44 -1.37
N LYS A 457 -14.92 3.44 -0.53
CA LYS A 457 -16.25 3.17 0.04
C LYS A 457 -16.18 3.17 1.56
N ASP A 458 -16.97 4.00 2.22
CA ASP A 458 -17.04 4.07 3.68
C ASP A 458 -18.00 3.03 4.30
N ILE A 459 -17.96 2.90 5.63
CA ILE A 459 -18.83 1.96 6.37
C ILE A 459 -20.33 2.32 6.33
N PHE A 460 -20.69 3.53 5.92
CA PHE A 460 -22.07 3.97 5.70
C PHE A 460 -22.51 3.77 4.25
N GLY A 461 -21.65 3.19 3.41
CA GLY A 461 -21.90 2.90 2.00
C GLY A 461 -21.68 4.09 1.06
N GLY A 462 -21.16 5.22 1.55
CA GLY A 462 -20.77 6.35 0.72
C GLY A 462 -19.60 5.99 -0.18
N GLU A 463 -19.69 6.33 -1.46
CA GLU A 463 -18.64 6.14 -2.47
C GLU A 463 -18.21 7.49 -3.01
N GLU A 464 -16.91 7.80 -2.93
CA GLU A 464 -16.34 9.07 -3.41
C GLU A 464 -14.99 8.83 -4.09
N GLU A 465 -14.58 9.80 -4.92
CA GLU A 465 -13.25 9.85 -5.54
C GLU A 465 -12.50 11.11 -5.10
N LEU A 466 -11.19 10.98 -4.92
CA LEU A 466 -10.29 12.04 -4.48
C LEU A 466 -9.03 12.04 -5.35
N GLU A 467 -8.68 13.20 -5.89
CA GLU A 467 -7.39 13.41 -6.55
C GLU A 467 -6.30 13.60 -5.49
N LEU A 468 -5.30 12.71 -5.51
CA LEU A 468 -4.16 12.72 -4.59
C LEU A 468 -3.00 13.60 -5.09
N GLY A 469 -3.06 14.04 -6.35
CA GLY A 469 -2.08 14.93 -6.98
C GLY A 469 -1.59 14.44 -8.34
N ASP A 470 -0.67 15.20 -8.91
CA ASP A 470 -0.14 14.97 -10.25
C ASP A 470 1.39 14.92 -10.25
N ILE A 471 1.97 14.04 -11.07
CA ILE A 471 3.41 13.98 -11.36
C ILE A 471 3.61 14.04 -12.87
N LYS A 472 4.75 14.58 -13.29
CA LYS A 472 5.20 14.46 -14.68
C LYS A 472 6.53 13.73 -14.74
N THR A 473 6.68 12.84 -15.73
CA THR A 473 8.01 12.30 -16.03
C THR A 473 8.88 13.36 -16.70
N ASP A 474 10.20 13.29 -16.52
CA ASP A 474 11.14 14.09 -17.33
C ASP A 474 11.56 13.31 -18.59
N ILE A 475 12.57 13.79 -19.30
CA ILE A 475 13.18 13.07 -20.43
C ILE A 475 13.92 11.84 -19.90
N LEU A 476 13.44 10.66 -20.28
CA LEU A 476 14.00 9.37 -19.91
C LEU A 476 15.13 8.98 -20.87
N VAL A 477 16.24 8.47 -20.34
CA VAL A 477 17.30 7.90 -21.17
C VAL A 477 17.31 6.39 -21.02
N VAL A 478 16.60 5.72 -21.93
CA VAL A 478 16.41 4.27 -21.89
C VAL A 478 17.55 3.57 -22.61
N LYS A 479 18.06 2.49 -22.00
CA LYS A 479 19.08 1.65 -22.62
C LYS A 479 18.51 0.79 -23.75
N GLU A 480 19.25 0.70 -24.85
CA GLU A 480 18.97 -0.13 -26.02
C GLU A 480 20.10 -1.11 -26.30
N LYS A 481 19.88 -2.07 -27.21
CA LYS A 481 20.89 -3.12 -27.54
C LYS A 481 22.24 -2.54 -27.98
N GLU A 482 22.22 -1.47 -28.78
CA GLU A 482 23.42 -0.87 -29.39
C GLU A 482 23.71 0.56 -28.88
N GLY A 483 23.07 0.98 -27.79
CA GLY A 483 23.18 2.36 -27.33
C GLY A 483 22.13 2.80 -26.31
N PHE A 484 21.75 4.07 -26.38
CA PHE A 484 20.67 4.65 -25.58
C PHE A 484 19.67 5.34 -26.48
N ARG A 485 18.42 5.40 -26.05
CA ARG A 485 17.37 6.17 -26.69
C ARG A 485 16.75 7.08 -25.65
N PHE A 486 16.53 8.34 -26.02
CA PHE A 486 15.51 9.14 -25.36
C PHE A 486 14.46 9.54 -26.38
N SER A 487 13.20 9.39 -25.98
CA SER A 487 12.02 9.52 -26.84
C SER A 487 11.13 10.61 -26.30
N VAL A 488 10.63 11.48 -27.17
CA VAL A 488 9.67 12.54 -26.83
C VAL A 488 8.49 12.45 -27.77
N PRO A 489 7.24 12.42 -27.26
CA PRO A 489 6.05 12.55 -28.11
C PRO A 489 6.13 13.79 -29.00
N ASN A 490 5.84 13.61 -30.28
CA ASN A 490 6.00 14.65 -31.29
C ASN A 490 5.14 15.88 -30.99
N ARG A 491 3.91 15.65 -30.51
CA ARG A 491 3.00 16.71 -30.07
C ARG A 491 3.63 17.57 -28.97
N ILE A 492 4.21 16.95 -27.93
CA ILE A 492 4.85 17.69 -26.82
C ILE A 492 6.05 18.49 -27.33
N TYR A 493 6.79 17.94 -28.31
CA TYR A 493 7.87 18.68 -28.96
C TYR A 493 7.38 19.94 -29.69
N GLU A 494 6.29 19.82 -30.44
CA GLU A 494 5.67 20.93 -31.16
C GLU A 494 5.08 21.97 -30.21
N ASP A 495 4.34 21.54 -29.19
CA ASP A 495 3.72 22.42 -28.19
C ASP A 495 4.76 23.20 -27.38
N LYS A 496 5.94 22.60 -27.13
CA LYS A 496 7.03 23.17 -26.32
C LYS A 496 8.27 23.51 -27.14
N TRP A 497 8.11 23.87 -28.40
CA TRP A 497 9.20 24.10 -29.35
C TRP A 497 10.24 25.15 -28.91
N TRP A 498 9.90 26.08 -28.01
CA TRP A 498 10.85 27.09 -27.50
C TRP A 498 11.61 26.68 -26.23
N THR A 499 11.10 25.74 -25.42
CA THR A 499 11.76 25.31 -24.17
C THR A 499 12.44 23.96 -24.30
N LEU A 500 11.80 23.00 -24.99
CA LEU A 500 12.26 21.62 -25.04
C LEU A 500 13.61 21.44 -25.75
N PRO A 501 13.95 22.16 -26.83
CA PRO A 501 15.28 22.10 -27.45
C PRO A 501 16.45 22.26 -26.48
N SER A 502 16.34 23.18 -25.52
CA SER A 502 17.39 23.43 -24.52
C SER A 502 17.58 22.24 -23.58
N LYS A 503 16.47 21.60 -23.16
CA LYS A 503 16.49 20.38 -22.36
C LYS A 503 17.08 19.20 -23.13
N LEU A 504 16.69 19.00 -24.40
CA LEU A 504 17.23 17.92 -25.24
C LEU A 504 18.74 18.07 -25.43
N LYS A 505 19.23 19.29 -25.69
CA LYS A 505 20.67 19.59 -25.74
C LYS A 505 21.37 19.30 -24.40
N SER A 506 20.74 19.65 -23.28
CA SER A 506 21.29 19.35 -21.95
C SER A 506 21.44 17.84 -21.73
N VAL A 507 20.45 17.04 -22.15
CA VAL A 507 20.54 15.56 -22.12
C VAL A 507 21.68 15.09 -23.03
N LEU A 508 21.75 15.56 -24.28
CA LEU A 508 22.82 15.19 -25.23
C LEU A 508 24.22 15.53 -24.72
N ASN A 509 24.38 16.66 -24.01
CA ASN A 509 25.65 17.08 -23.42
C ASN A 509 26.13 16.14 -22.30
N LYS A 510 25.24 15.36 -21.70
CA LYS A 510 25.63 14.28 -20.77
C LYS A 510 26.32 13.11 -21.49
N PHE A 511 26.21 13.02 -22.82
CA PHE A 511 26.74 11.95 -23.67
C PHE A 511 27.70 12.48 -24.76
N PRO A 512 28.82 13.14 -24.41
CA PRO A 512 29.67 13.84 -25.39
C PRO A 512 30.35 12.91 -26.41
N GLY A 513 30.70 11.68 -26.04
CA GLY A 513 31.35 10.75 -26.97
C GLY A 513 30.43 9.78 -27.74
N TYR A 514 29.11 9.98 -27.70
CA TYR A 514 28.17 9.19 -28.51
C TYR A 514 27.82 9.90 -29.81
N LYS A 515 27.70 9.13 -30.91
CA LYS A 515 27.06 9.61 -32.14
C LYS A 515 25.55 9.63 -31.90
N ALA A 516 24.92 10.77 -32.18
CA ALA A 516 23.50 10.98 -31.97
C ALA A 516 22.76 11.03 -33.31
N GLU A 517 21.80 10.13 -33.49
CA GLU A 517 20.87 10.16 -34.62
C GLU A 517 19.51 10.68 -34.15
N LEU A 518 19.10 11.83 -34.70
CA LEU A 518 17.75 12.33 -34.56
C LEU A 518 16.83 11.55 -35.48
N GLN A 519 15.85 10.87 -34.90
CA GLN A 519 14.90 10.05 -35.63
C GLN A 519 13.49 10.64 -35.48
N ILE A 520 12.77 10.72 -36.59
CA ILE A 520 11.34 11.04 -36.57
C ILE A 520 10.56 9.81 -36.99
N HIS A 521 9.58 9.44 -36.17
CA HIS A 521 8.68 8.31 -36.40
C HIS A 521 7.24 8.81 -36.50
N THR A 522 6.44 8.12 -37.31
CA THR A 522 4.99 8.32 -37.43
C THR A 522 4.24 7.13 -36.84
N SER A 523 2.94 7.29 -36.60
CA SER A 523 2.06 6.15 -36.34
C SER A 523 1.79 5.37 -37.62
N HIS A 524 1.09 4.24 -37.47
CA HIS A 524 0.58 3.40 -38.57
C HIS A 524 -0.54 4.06 -39.40
N ARG A 525 -0.93 5.31 -39.07
CA ARG A 525 -2.01 6.02 -39.76
C ARG A 525 -1.41 6.67 -41.01
N GLY A 526 -2.03 6.43 -42.16
CA GLY A 526 -1.64 7.04 -43.44
C GLY A 526 -1.02 6.05 -44.41
N ASP A 527 -0.43 6.58 -45.47
CA ASP A 527 0.31 5.80 -46.47
C ASP A 527 1.79 5.72 -46.08
N ASP A 528 2.37 4.51 -46.15
CA ASP A 528 3.75 4.24 -45.72
C ASP A 528 4.78 5.11 -46.45
N GLU A 529 4.64 5.31 -47.76
CA GLU A 529 5.58 6.09 -48.56
C GLU A 529 5.48 7.58 -48.20
N TYR A 530 4.26 8.07 -48.02
CA TYR A 530 4.01 9.42 -47.53
C TYR A 530 4.61 9.63 -46.13
N ASN A 531 4.34 8.71 -45.20
CA ASN A 531 4.83 8.74 -43.81
C ASN A 531 6.36 8.78 -43.75
N LEU A 532 7.02 7.98 -44.58
CA LEU A 532 8.48 7.98 -44.68
C LEU A 532 9.02 9.32 -45.22
N ARG A 533 8.42 9.86 -46.28
CA ARG A 533 8.84 11.15 -46.84
C ARG A 533 8.61 12.31 -45.85
N ALA A 534 7.44 12.35 -45.22
CA ALA A 534 7.06 13.39 -44.27
C ALA A 534 7.94 13.38 -43.02
N SER A 535 8.24 12.18 -42.48
CA SER A 535 9.15 12.06 -41.33
C SER A 535 10.58 12.48 -41.68
N GLU A 536 11.09 12.19 -42.89
CA GLU A 536 12.42 12.59 -43.34
C GLU A 536 12.54 14.13 -43.47
N GLU A 537 11.55 14.76 -44.10
CA GLU A 537 11.49 16.23 -44.20
C GLU A 537 11.43 16.90 -42.83
N LYS A 538 10.64 16.31 -41.91
CA LYS A 538 10.52 16.80 -40.54
C LYS A 538 11.82 16.62 -39.76
N ALA A 539 12.48 15.46 -39.89
CA ALA A 539 13.75 15.19 -39.25
C ALA A 539 14.80 16.24 -39.64
N LYS A 540 14.87 16.58 -40.93
CA LYS A 540 15.74 17.64 -41.43
C LYS A 540 15.43 19.00 -40.81
N LYS A 541 14.15 19.40 -40.74
CA LYS A 541 13.73 20.69 -40.15
C LYS A 541 14.06 20.77 -38.67
N VAL A 542 13.74 19.72 -37.91
CA VAL A 542 14.01 19.63 -36.47
C VAL A 542 15.52 19.66 -36.22
N PHE A 543 16.30 18.90 -37.00
CA PHE A 543 17.75 18.89 -36.90
C PHE A 543 18.36 20.28 -37.12
N GLN A 544 17.94 20.98 -38.18
CA GLN A 544 18.40 22.34 -38.48
C GLN A 544 18.01 23.33 -37.37
N SER A 545 16.81 23.21 -36.82
CA SER A 545 16.33 24.04 -35.72
C SER A 545 17.14 23.82 -34.43
N LEU A 546 17.41 22.56 -34.10
CA LEU A 546 18.16 22.21 -32.89
C LEU A 546 19.64 22.59 -33.02
N PHE A 547 20.30 22.19 -34.10
CA PHE A 547 21.76 22.22 -34.16
C PHE A 547 22.33 23.36 -35.00
N GLY A 548 21.50 24.00 -35.84
CA GLY A 548 21.94 25.11 -36.69
C GLY A 548 23.08 24.70 -37.63
N LYS A 549 24.05 25.60 -37.82
CA LYS A 549 25.26 25.36 -38.63
C LYS A 549 26.48 24.96 -37.79
N ASP A 550 26.44 25.15 -36.48
CA ASP A 550 27.58 25.04 -35.57
C ASP A 550 27.53 23.75 -34.74
N TYR A 551 27.28 22.63 -35.40
CA TYR A 551 27.24 21.32 -34.75
C TYR A 551 28.53 20.54 -34.96
N GLU A 552 28.86 19.68 -34.01
CA GLU A 552 30.04 18.82 -34.08
C GLU A 552 29.93 17.88 -35.29
N PHE A 553 30.70 18.17 -36.34
CA PHE A 553 30.67 17.41 -37.58
C PHE A 553 30.97 15.93 -37.32
N GLY A 554 30.13 15.04 -37.84
CA GLY A 554 30.26 13.59 -37.66
C GLY A 554 29.66 13.04 -36.36
N ARG A 555 29.27 13.89 -35.40
CA ARG A 555 28.56 13.45 -34.18
C ARG A 555 27.06 13.31 -34.41
N TYR A 556 26.45 14.28 -35.08
CA TYR A 556 25.00 14.36 -35.24
C TYR A 556 24.57 14.00 -36.66
N ARG A 557 23.53 13.18 -36.78
CA ARG A 557 22.82 12.90 -38.05
C ARG A 557 21.32 12.87 -37.83
N TYR A 558 20.53 12.86 -38.90
CA TYR A 558 19.07 12.73 -38.82
C TYR A 558 18.54 11.71 -39.81
N ARG A 559 17.36 11.15 -39.53
CA ARG A 559 16.64 10.24 -40.43
C ARG A 559 15.14 10.18 -40.10
N GLY A 560 14.30 10.13 -41.12
CA GLY A 560 12.89 9.75 -41.02
C GLY A 560 12.72 8.23 -41.14
N TYR A 561 11.87 7.67 -40.28
CA TYR A 561 11.57 6.23 -40.25
C TYR A 561 10.12 5.90 -40.63
N GLY A 562 9.25 6.89 -40.78
CA GLY A 562 7.81 6.66 -40.89
C GLY A 562 7.33 5.76 -39.76
N GLU A 563 6.52 4.76 -40.08
CA GLU A 563 5.95 3.80 -39.13
C GLU A 563 6.78 2.53 -38.93
N THR A 564 7.95 2.43 -39.57
CA THR A 564 8.72 1.17 -39.67
C THR A 564 9.28 0.64 -38.36
N LEU A 565 9.35 1.48 -37.31
CA LEU A 565 9.88 1.13 -35.99
C LEU A 565 8.93 1.64 -34.87
N PRO A 566 7.79 0.97 -34.62
CA PRO A 566 6.89 1.36 -33.54
C PRO A 566 7.56 1.15 -32.18
N LEU A 567 7.40 2.15 -31.29
CA LEU A 567 7.83 2.07 -29.89
C LEU A 567 6.91 1.14 -29.09
N ILE A 568 5.60 1.26 -29.32
CA ILE A 568 4.57 0.45 -28.68
C ILE A 568 3.76 -0.21 -29.80
N PRO A 569 3.74 -1.56 -29.88
CA PRO A 569 2.95 -2.25 -30.89
C PRO A 569 1.46 -2.07 -30.61
N GLY A 570 0.67 -1.85 -31.66
CA GLY A 570 -0.78 -1.72 -31.57
C GLY A 570 -1.31 -0.54 -32.37
N ASN A 571 -2.63 -0.52 -32.53
CA ASN A 571 -3.32 0.42 -33.41
C ASN A 571 -4.31 1.33 -32.65
N GLY A 572 -4.27 1.33 -31.32
CA GLY A 572 -5.10 2.21 -30.50
C GLY A 572 -4.59 3.66 -30.52
N ALA A 573 -5.43 4.58 -30.02
CA ALA A 573 -5.10 5.99 -29.97
C ALA A 573 -3.87 6.29 -29.09
N TYR A 574 -3.71 5.56 -27.98
CA TYR A 574 -2.52 5.66 -27.14
C TYR A 574 -1.24 5.25 -27.88
N GLU A 575 -1.26 4.11 -28.58
CA GLU A 575 -0.10 3.66 -29.36
C GLU A 575 0.23 4.66 -30.47
N VAL A 576 -0.78 5.24 -31.13
CA VAL A 576 -0.60 6.31 -32.12
C VAL A 576 0.12 7.51 -31.52
N ASP A 577 -0.40 8.07 -30.42
CA ASP A 577 0.19 9.23 -29.72
C ASP A 577 1.65 8.98 -29.30
N ARG A 578 1.95 7.78 -28.82
CA ARG A 578 3.30 7.42 -28.37
C ARG A 578 4.25 7.06 -29.51
N ASN A 579 3.74 6.53 -30.62
CA ASN A 579 4.56 6.18 -31.78
C ASN A 579 4.91 7.40 -32.63
N GLU A 580 4.07 8.44 -32.65
CA GLU A 580 4.38 9.74 -33.23
C GLU A 580 5.35 10.51 -32.34
N ARG A 581 6.65 10.40 -32.63
CA ARG A 581 7.68 10.84 -31.69
C ARG A 581 8.96 11.30 -32.37
N VAL A 582 9.72 12.07 -31.59
CA VAL A 582 11.11 12.44 -31.85
C VAL A 582 12.00 11.60 -30.95
N ASP A 583 12.82 10.75 -31.55
CA ASP A 583 13.79 9.93 -30.86
C ASP A 583 15.20 10.49 -31.09
N PHE A 584 16.06 10.32 -30.09
CA PHE A 584 17.50 10.46 -30.24
C PHE A 584 18.14 9.13 -29.89
N PHE A 585 18.75 8.50 -30.89
CA PHE A 585 19.50 7.28 -30.70
C PHE A 585 20.99 7.58 -30.55
N LEU A 586 21.55 7.26 -29.39
CA LEU A 586 22.93 7.48 -29.01
C LEU A 586 23.69 6.18 -29.16
N SER A 587 24.59 6.10 -30.13
CA SER A 587 25.38 4.90 -30.44
C SER A 587 26.86 5.13 -30.26
N VAL A 588 27.57 4.07 -29.91
CA VAL A 588 29.03 4.04 -29.97
C VAL A 588 29.39 3.95 -31.45
N GLY A 589 30.03 4.99 -31.98
CA GLY A 589 30.39 5.00 -33.39
C GLY A 589 31.23 3.77 -33.75
N LYS A 590 30.83 3.06 -34.82
CA LYS A 590 31.81 2.30 -35.59
C LYS A 590 32.80 3.24 -36.25
#